data_AF-A0A0T2KVV7-F1
#
_entry.id   AF-A0A0T2KVV7-F1
#
_cell.length_a   1.000
_cell.length_b   1.000
_cell.length_c   1.000
_cell.angle_alpha   90.00
_cell.angle_beta   90.00
_cell.angle_gamma   90.00
#
_symmetry.space_group_name_H-M   'P 1'
#
loop_
_entity.id
_entity.type
_entity.pdbx_description
1 polymer ?
#
loop_
_entity_poly.entity_id
_entity_poly.type
_entity_poly.pdbx_seq_one_letter_code
_entity_poly.pdbx_strand_id
1 'polypeptide(L)' 'MATNVTLYVGTAPYHAKYHFDEAHTWESVRSQILRAMTAGQGTIEIERKNDKIIYVYGPFLPVHWVDASV' A
#
# COMPACT_ATOMS: atom_id res chain seq x y z
N MET A 1 -7.43 -3.30 -16.88
CA MET A 1 -8.47 -3.90 -16.00
C MET A 1 -8.74 -2.90 -14.89
N ALA A 2 -9.99 -2.69 -14.50
CA ALA A 2 -10.28 -1.90 -13.30
C ALA A 2 -9.79 -2.68 -12.07
N THR A 3 -9.19 -2.01 -11.09
CA THR A 3 -8.86 -2.63 -9.80
C THR A 3 -9.78 -2.04 -8.76
N ASN A 4 -10.06 -2.78 -7.69
CA ASN A 4 -10.83 -2.28 -6.56
C ASN A 4 -10.13 -2.76 -5.29
N VAL A 5 -9.09 -2.04 -4.91
CA VAL A 5 -8.23 -2.42 -3.79
C VAL A 5 -8.27 -1.36 -2.72
N THR A 6 -8.43 -1.81 -1.48
CA THR A 6 -8.28 -0.96 -0.29
C THR A 6 -7.06 -1.42 0.50
N LEU A 7 -6.04 -0.56 0.56
CA LEU A 7 -4.82 -0.76 1.34
C LEU A 7 -4.95 -0.06 2.69
N TYR A 8 -4.53 -0.75 3.74
CA TYR A 8 -4.45 -0.27 5.10
C TYR A 8 -3.00 -0.34 5.57
N VAL A 9 -2.49 0.79 6.06
CA VAL A 9 -1.11 0.91 6.55
C VAL A 9 -1.13 1.33 8.02
N GLY A 10 -0.51 0.53 8.88
CA GLY A 10 -0.46 0.74 10.33
C GLY A 10 -1.42 -0.12 11.13
N THR A 11 -1.42 0.07 12.45
CA THR A 11 -2.25 -0.67 13.41
C THR A 11 -3.55 0.06 13.72
N ALA A 12 -4.61 -0.70 14.02
CA ALA A 12 -5.84 -0.13 14.53
C ALA A 12 -5.60 0.56 15.90
N PRO A 13 -6.29 1.67 16.20
CA PRO A 13 -7.31 2.35 15.39
C PRO A 13 -6.76 3.35 14.35
N TYR A 14 -5.44 3.56 14.30
CA TYR A 14 -4.79 4.63 13.55
C TYR A 14 -4.25 4.20 12.17
N HIS A 15 -4.94 3.28 11.48
CA HIS A 15 -4.51 2.87 10.15
C HIS A 15 -4.80 3.98 9.12
N ALA A 16 -3.85 4.24 8.24
CA ALA A 16 -4.11 5.02 7.04
C ALA A 16 -4.81 4.13 6.00
N LYS A 17 -5.86 4.65 5.37
CA LYS A 17 -6.66 3.94 4.36
C LYS A 17 -6.43 4.57 2.98
N TYR A 18 -6.08 3.74 2.01
CA TYR A 18 -5.88 4.12 0.61
C TYR A 18 -6.76 3.26 -0.29
N HIS A 19 -7.42 3.89 -1.26
CA HIS A 19 -8.24 3.22 -2.25
C HIS A 19 -7.61 3.39 -3.62
N PHE A 20 -7.50 2.28 -4.35
CA PHE A 20 -6.97 2.23 -5.70
C PHE A 20 -8.05 1.69 -6.63
N ASP A 21 -8.36 2.46 -7.67
CA ASP A 21 -9.29 2.17 -8.76
C ASP A 21 -8.57 1.91 -10.09
N GLU A 22 -7.32 2.40 -10.21
CA GLU A 22 -6.43 2.18 -11.34
C GLU A 22 -5.43 1.04 -11.12
N ALA A 23 -5.43 0.03 -12.01
CA ALA A 23 -4.57 -1.14 -11.89
C ALA A 23 -3.06 -0.83 -11.93
N HIS A 24 -2.63 0.14 -12.76
CA HIS A 24 -1.22 0.52 -12.85
C HIS A 24 -0.71 1.17 -11.55
N THR A 25 -1.54 2.02 -10.96
CA THR A 25 -1.25 2.70 -9.69
C THR A 25 -1.17 1.70 -8.55
N TRP A 26 -2.10 0.75 -8.49
CA TRP A 26 -2.04 -0.35 -7.52
C TRP A 26 -0.80 -1.24 -7.71
N GLU A 27 -0.51 -1.68 -8.93
CA GLU A 27 0.62 -2.58 -9.18
C GLU A 27 1.97 -1.95 -8.80
N SER A 28 2.13 -0.64 -9.01
CA SER A 28 3.31 0.09 -8.55
C SER A 28 3.48 -0.01 -7.02
N VAL A 29 2.43 0.28 -6.24
CA VAL A 29 2.46 0.22 -4.77
C VAL A 29 2.64 -1.23 -4.29
N ARG A 30 1.93 -2.19 -4.90
CA ARG A 30 2.02 -3.61 -4.60
C ARG A 30 3.44 -4.15 -4.79
N SER A 31 4.11 -3.75 -5.88
CA SER A 31 5.49 -4.18 -6.14
C SER A 31 6.48 -3.68 -5.07
N GLN A 32 6.28 -2.46 -4.57
CA GLN A 32 7.09 -1.90 -3.47
C GLN A 32 6.86 -2.68 -2.17
N ILE A 33 5.61 -2.99 -1.83
CA ILE A 33 5.25 -3.79 -0.66
C ILE A 33 5.94 -5.16 -0.73
N LEU A 34 5.81 -5.89 -1.86
CA LEU A 34 6.39 -7.22 -2.01
C LEU A 34 7.93 -7.21 -1.92
N ARG A 35 8.57 -6.19 -2.48
CA ARG A 35 10.03 -5.99 -2.36
C ARG A 35 10.43 -5.74 -0.92
N ALA A 36 9.72 -4.87 -0.22
CA ALA A 36 9.99 -4.54 1.18
C ALA A 36 9.76 -5.76 2.11
N MET A 37 8.73 -6.56 1.85
CA MET A 37 8.48 -7.82 2.55
C MET A 37 9.62 -8.82 2.35
N THR A 38 10.11 -8.96 1.12
CA THR A 38 11.20 -9.88 0.78
C THR A 38 12.53 -9.45 1.43
N ALA A 39 12.77 -8.14 1.50
CA ALA A 39 13.98 -7.58 2.12
C ALA A 39 13.88 -7.46 3.66
N GLY A 40 12.69 -7.67 4.26
CA GLY A 40 12.42 -7.46 5.69
C GLY A 40 12.31 -5.99 6.12
N GLN A 41 12.56 -5.06 5.20
CA GLN A 41 12.44 -3.62 5.37
C GLN A 41 12.36 -2.94 4.00
N GLY A 42 11.84 -1.72 3.94
CA GLY A 42 11.83 -0.93 2.72
C GLY A 42 10.96 0.32 2.83
N THR A 43 10.80 1.03 1.73
CA THR A 43 9.87 2.16 1.66
C THR A 43 8.71 1.83 0.74
N ILE A 44 7.52 2.31 1.11
CA ILE A 44 6.32 2.25 0.29
C ILE A 44 5.88 3.68 0.04
N GLU A 45 5.91 4.08 -1.22
CA GLU A 45 5.53 5.41 -1.67
C GLU A 45 4.12 5.34 -2.26
N ILE A 46 3.24 6.20 -1.76
CA ILE A 46 1.86 6.31 -2.20
C ILE A 46 1.59 7.76 -2.61
N GLU A 47 1.21 7.97 -3.86
CA GLU A 47 0.77 9.28 -4.34
C GLU A 47 -0.65 9.58 -3.83
N ARG A 48 -0.85 10.79 -3.29
CA ARG A 48 -2.12 11.25 -2.73
C ARG A 48 -2.32 12.72 -3.03
N LYS A 49 -3.23 13.05 -3.96
CA LYS A 49 -3.69 14.43 -4.22
C LYS A 49 -2.53 15.47 -4.29
N ASN A 50 -1.55 15.21 -5.16
CA ASN A 50 -0.31 15.99 -5.36
C ASN A 50 0.77 15.86 -4.28
N ASP A 51 0.50 15.18 -3.18
CA ASP A 51 1.52 14.80 -2.21
C ASP A 51 2.03 13.38 -2.46
N LYS A 52 3.27 13.12 -2.07
CA LYS A 52 3.83 11.77 -1.98
C LYS A 52 3.98 11.41 -0.51
N ILE A 53 3.28 10.37 -0.07
CA ILE A 53 3.39 9.85 1.28
C ILE A 53 4.36 8.67 1.26
N ILE A 54 5.37 8.71 2.13
CA ILE A 54 6.39 7.68 2.24
C ILE A 54 6.22 6.96 3.57
N TYR A 55 6.04 5.64 3.50
CA TYR A 55 6.01 4.75 4.65
C TYR A 55 7.28 3.92 4.71
N VAL A 56 7.85 3.75 5.90
CA VAL A 56 8.97 2.82 6.12
C VAL A 56 8.40 1.49 6.58
N TYR A 57 8.38 0.51 5.68
CA TYR A 57 8.04 -0.86 5.97
C TYR A 57 9.11 -1.49 6.87
N GLY A 58 8.65 -2.16 7.93
CA GLY A 58 9.47 -2.89 8.89
C GLY A 58 8.57 -3.68 9.85
N PRO A 59 9.14 -4.40 10.83
CA PRO A 59 8.37 -5.28 11.73
C PRO A 59 7.26 -4.56 12.52
N PHE A 60 7.35 -3.24 12.67
CA PHE A 60 6.41 -2.42 13.43
C PHE A 60 5.37 -1.69 12.57
N LEU A 61 5.44 -1.79 11.23
CA LEU A 61 4.49 -1.16 10.33
C LEU A 61 3.71 -2.24 9.55
N PRO A 62 2.61 -2.76 10.10
CA PRO A 62 1.81 -3.75 9.39
C PRO A 62 1.12 -3.11 8.18
N VAL A 63 1.12 -3.85 7.08
CA VAL A 63 0.45 -3.47 5.83
C VAL A 63 -0.48 -4.62 5.46
N HIS A 64 -1.75 -4.31 5.20
CA HIS A 64 -2.75 -5.29 4.75
C HIS A 64 -3.67 -4.65 3.70
N TRP A 65 -4.20 -5.45 2.77
CA TRP A 65 -5.11 -4.95 1.74
C TRP A 65 -6.29 -5.89 1.52
N VAL A 66 -7.37 -5.33 1.01
CA VAL A 66 -8.58 -6.03 0.55
C VAL A 66 -8.71 -5.80 -0.95
N ASP A 67 -8.74 -6.88 -1.72
CA ASP A 67 -8.94 -6.86 -3.16
C ASP A 67 -10.34 -7.39 -3.49
N ALA A 68 -11.15 -6.58 -4.16
CA ALA A 68 -12.52 -6.91 -4.56
C ALA A 68 -12.65 -7.17 -6.07
N SER A 69 -11.52 -7.33 -6.78
CA SER A 69 -11.51 -7.70 -8.18
C SER A 69 -12.09 -9.12 -8.34
N VAL A 70 -13.13 -9.26 -9.19
CA VAL A 70 -13.80 -10.54 -9.52
C VAL A 70 -13.05 -11.26 -10.62
#